data_AF-A0A7X1NKV2-F1
#
_entry.id   AF-A0A7X1NKV2-F1
#
_cell.length_a   1.000
_cell.length_b   1.000
_cell.length_c   1.000
_cell.angle_alpha   90.00
_cell.angle_beta   90.00
_cell.angle_gamma   90.00
#
_symmetry.space_group_name_H-M   'P 1'
#
loop_
_entity.id
_entity.type
_entity.pdbx_description
1 polymer ?
#
loop_
_entity_poly.entity_id
_entity_poly.type
_entity_poly.pdbx_seq_one_letter_code
_entity_poly.pdbx_strand_id
1 'polypeptide(L)'
;MGGADLAHSHGIYFAQRSNQLALIYGEGSDDLDVIKRQNKVKSVTAYDEQGKEVSAQLTPNGPLLVVNTDKQPAIVAGMMDYGLWSKTTNGEWQNKGRDEVPGATFGEHTFKYAVHLCRPLNGVMPVLPGQKLQIVPVGKQMPDQMGQALTVRVLYDGKPVAGAEVQPDFVNDPDSKPLKTGADGTVTIKVRNQGLNVVVATLDTPPSEPAKANQDEHKATLSFVLQHLPE
;
A
#
# COMPACT_ATOMS: atom_id res chain seq x y z
N MET A 1 -19.84 25.14 3.18
CA MET A 1 -18.88 25.81 4.08
C MET A 1 -17.92 24.76 4.59
N GLY A 2 -16.62 24.99 4.36
CA GLY A 2 -15.45 24.25 4.83
C GLY A 2 -15.64 22.80 5.27
N GLY A 3 -15.53 21.86 4.34
CA GLY A 3 -15.17 20.50 4.71
C GLY A 3 -13.78 20.56 5.31
N ALA A 4 -13.65 20.22 6.59
CA ALA A 4 -12.35 19.99 7.18
C ALA A 4 -11.63 18.93 6.33
N ASP A 5 -10.46 19.27 5.79
CA ASP A 5 -9.56 18.32 5.14
C ASP A 5 -9.19 17.26 6.19
N LEU A 6 -9.99 16.20 6.22
CA LEU A 6 -9.66 14.94 6.86
C LEU A 6 -8.32 14.50 6.27
N ALA A 7 -7.35 14.23 7.14
CA ALA A 7 -6.08 13.64 6.75
C ALA A 7 -6.35 12.53 5.73
N HIS A 8 -5.82 12.71 4.52
CA HIS A 8 -6.08 11.80 3.39
C HIS A 8 -5.34 10.48 3.65
N SER A 9 -6.00 9.58 4.39
CA SER A 9 -5.58 8.21 4.67
C SER A 9 -5.46 7.33 3.42
N HIS A 10 -5.74 7.86 2.23
CA HIS A 10 -5.54 7.23 0.92
C HIS A 10 -4.21 6.47 0.85
N GLY A 11 -4.24 5.23 0.40
CA GLY A 11 -3.07 4.44 0.09
C GLY A 11 -2.74 4.49 -1.39
N ILE A 12 -1.78 3.66 -1.79
CA ILE A 12 -1.70 3.20 -3.17
C ILE A 12 -1.89 1.69 -3.20
N TYR A 13 -2.57 1.18 -4.23
CA TYR A 13 -2.72 -0.26 -4.50
C TYR A 13 -2.87 -0.49 -6.00
N PHE A 14 -2.60 -1.71 -6.47
CA PHE A 14 -2.90 -2.05 -7.85
C PHE A 14 -4.22 -2.81 -7.95
N ALA A 15 -4.99 -2.48 -8.98
CA ALA A 15 -6.23 -3.17 -9.33
C ALA A 15 -6.47 -3.09 -10.84
N GLN A 16 -7.29 -4.00 -11.36
CA GLN A 16 -7.73 -3.94 -12.75
C GLN A 16 -8.73 -2.79 -12.94
N ARG A 17 -8.57 -2.04 -14.02
CA ARG A 17 -9.50 -1.02 -14.54
C ARG A 17 -9.65 -1.26 -16.03
N SER A 18 -10.85 -1.68 -16.46
CA SER A 18 -11.11 -2.06 -17.85
C SER A 18 -10.08 -3.08 -18.39
N ASN A 19 -9.76 -4.10 -17.59
CA ASN A 19 -8.73 -5.12 -17.88
C ASN A 19 -7.30 -4.59 -18.05
N GLN A 20 -7.01 -3.40 -17.57
CA GLN A 20 -5.66 -2.87 -17.45
C GLN A 20 -5.27 -2.81 -15.97
N LEU A 21 -4.08 -3.35 -15.64
CA LEU A 21 -3.56 -3.22 -14.28
C LEU A 21 -3.14 -1.75 -14.05
N ALA A 22 -3.80 -1.06 -13.12
CA ALA A 22 -3.54 0.33 -12.81
C ALA A 22 -3.04 0.50 -11.38
N LEU A 23 -2.18 1.49 -11.17
CA LEU A 23 -1.85 2.01 -9.84
C LEU A 23 -2.94 2.99 -9.42
N ILE A 24 -3.65 2.65 -8.35
CA ILE A 24 -4.73 3.44 -7.77
C ILE A 24 -4.19 4.25 -6.59
N TYR A 25 -4.56 5.52 -6.49
CA TYR A 25 -4.40 6.33 -5.29
C TYR A 25 -5.79 6.52 -4.68
N GLY A 26 -6.05 5.87 -3.54
CA GLY A 26 -7.41 5.66 -3.08
C GLY A 26 -7.53 4.98 -1.73
N GLU A 27 -8.76 4.91 -1.23
CA GLU A 27 -9.20 4.28 0.01
C GLU A 27 -10.71 4.13 -0.03
N GLY A 28 -11.25 3.00 0.42
CA GLY A 28 -12.67 2.76 0.29
C GLY A 28 -13.11 2.79 -1.18
N SER A 29 -14.15 3.55 -1.46
CA SER A 29 -14.63 3.82 -2.83
C SER A 29 -13.83 4.88 -3.58
N ASP A 30 -12.92 5.60 -2.92
CA ASP A 30 -12.16 6.66 -3.56
C ASP A 30 -11.13 6.07 -4.53
N ASP A 31 -11.21 6.53 -5.77
CA ASP A 31 -10.22 6.30 -6.83
C ASP A 31 -9.89 7.66 -7.43
N LEU A 32 -8.94 8.35 -6.80
CA LEU A 32 -8.63 9.73 -7.16
C LEU A 32 -7.64 9.77 -8.30
N ASP A 33 -7.72 10.84 -9.10
CA ASP A 33 -6.81 11.12 -10.20
C ASP A 33 -5.33 11.06 -9.74
N VAL A 34 -4.68 9.95 -10.10
CA VAL A 34 -3.29 9.67 -9.71
C VAL A 34 -2.30 10.43 -10.59
N ILE A 35 -2.71 10.91 -11.77
CA ILE A 35 -1.87 11.72 -12.67
C ILE A 35 -1.44 13.02 -11.98
N LYS A 36 -2.33 13.64 -11.21
CA LYS A 36 -2.03 14.83 -10.39
C LYS A 36 -0.92 14.61 -9.35
N ARG A 37 -0.60 13.35 -9.06
CA ARG A 37 0.37 12.92 -8.04
C ARG A 37 1.48 12.07 -8.64
N GLN A 38 1.59 11.96 -9.96
CA GLN A 38 2.54 11.06 -10.62
C GLN A 38 4.00 11.34 -10.23
N ASN A 39 4.36 12.60 -9.98
CA ASN A 39 5.70 13.00 -9.55
C ASN A 39 6.07 12.52 -8.13
N LYS A 40 5.07 12.08 -7.36
CA LYS A 40 5.25 11.46 -6.05
C LYS A 40 5.51 9.95 -6.15
N VAL A 41 5.12 9.31 -7.26
CA VAL A 41 5.49 7.91 -7.54
C VAL A 41 6.98 7.86 -7.88
N LYS A 42 7.76 7.16 -7.06
CA LYS A 42 9.22 7.11 -7.19
C LYS A 42 9.68 5.89 -7.95
N SER A 43 8.92 4.80 -7.91
CA SER A 43 9.26 3.59 -8.65
C SER A 43 8.04 2.72 -8.94
N VAL A 44 8.13 2.00 -10.06
CA VAL A 44 7.39 0.76 -10.32
C VAL A 44 8.43 -0.31 -10.66
N THR A 45 8.33 -1.48 -10.07
CA THR A 45 9.18 -2.65 -10.36
C THR A 45 8.29 -3.86 -10.59
N ALA A 46 8.79 -4.86 -11.30
CA ALA A 46 8.05 -6.10 -11.48
C ALA A 46 8.99 -7.29 -11.52
N TYR A 47 8.46 -8.46 -11.18
CA TYR A 47 9.24 -9.69 -11.02
C TYR A 47 8.50 -10.86 -11.67
N ASP A 48 9.23 -11.77 -12.29
CA ASP A 48 8.70 -13.04 -12.79
C ASP A 48 8.47 -14.06 -11.64
N GLU A 49 8.03 -15.27 -11.98
CA GLU A 49 7.74 -16.33 -11.00
C GLU A 49 8.98 -16.82 -10.24
N GLN A 50 10.17 -16.60 -10.82
CA GLN A 50 11.44 -16.95 -10.19
C GLN A 50 11.95 -15.83 -9.28
N GLY A 51 11.19 -14.72 -9.15
CA GLY A 51 11.58 -13.54 -8.39
C GLY A 51 12.64 -12.69 -9.09
N LYS A 52 12.88 -12.91 -10.39
CA LYS A 52 13.82 -12.11 -11.17
C LYS A 52 13.11 -10.87 -11.69
N GLU A 53 13.77 -9.73 -11.58
CA GLU A 53 13.23 -8.46 -12.05
C GLU A 53 13.02 -8.46 -13.58
N VAL A 54 11.87 -7.95 -14.00
CA VAL A 54 11.49 -7.70 -15.39
C VAL A 54 11.12 -6.22 -15.56
N SER A 55 11.23 -5.70 -16.77
CA SER A 55 10.93 -4.30 -17.04
C SER A 55 9.48 -3.96 -16.70
N ALA A 56 9.27 -2.91 -15.91
CA ALA A 56 7.97 -2.35 -15.56
C ALA A 56 7.97 -0.85 -15.83
N GLN A 57 6.85 -0.33 -16.33
CA GLN A 57 6.65 1.09 -16.59
C GLN A 57 5.20 1.46 -16.29
N LEU A 58 4.98 2.69 -15.82
CA LEU A 58 3.67 3.30 -15.69
C LEU A 58 3.44 4.25 -16.86
N THR A 59 2.32 4.08 -17.56
CA THR A 59 1.90 4.95 -18.66
C THR A 59 0.59 5.64 -18.29
N PRO A 60 0.49 6.97 -18.43
CA PRO A 60 -0.77 7.67 -18.28
C PRO A 60 -1.85 7.16 -19.25
N ASN A 61 -3.05 6.91 -18.75
CA ASN A 61 -4.25 6.64 -19.56
C ASN A 61 -5.46 7.30 -18.89
N GLY A 62 -5.85 8.49 -19.36
CA GLY A 62 -6.86 9.30 -18.68
C GLY A 62 -6.41 9.64 -17.24
N PRO A 63 -7.25 9.43 -16.21
CA PRO A 63 -6.89 9.69 -14.80
C PRO A 63 -6.04 8.56 -14.16
N LEU A 64 -5.67 7.51 -14.91
CA LEU A 64 -4.98 6.34 -14.40
C LEU A 64 -3.50 6.32 -14.79
N LEU A 65 -2.67 5.73 -13.92
CA LEU A 65 -1.34 5.22 -14.28
C LEU A 65 -1.43 3.72 -14.50
N VAL A 66 -1.29 3.28 -15.74
CA VAL A 66 -1.41 1.87 -16.13
C VAL A 66 -0.03 1.22 -16.18
N VAL A 67 0.09 0.02 -15.60
CA VAL A 67 1.30 -0.81 -15.64
C VAL A 67 1.39 -1.49 -17.00
N ASN A 68 2.54 -1.39 -17.67
CA ASN A 68 2.83 -2.27 -18.81
C ASN A 68 3.03 -3.71 -18.30
N THR A 69 2.17 -4.63 -18.73
CA THR A 69 2.19 -6.05 -18.36
C THR A 69 2.64 -6.98 -19.49
N ASP A 70 3.23 -6.47 -20.58
CA ASP A 70 3.65 -7.25 -21.75
C ASP A 70 4.66 -8.36 -21.40
N LYS A 71 5.47 -8.12 -20.36
CA LYS A 71 6.42 -9.11 -19.83
C LYS A 71 5.79 -10.16 -18.92
N GLN A 72 4.47 -10.10 -18.73
CA GLN A 72 3.70 -10.99 -17.86
C GLN A 72 4.39 -11.17 -16.51
N PRO A 73 4.47 -10.11 -15.67
CA PRO A 73 5.05 -10.24 -14.35
C PRO A 73 4.19 -11.14 -13.46
N ALA A 74 4.80 -11.80 -12.48
CA ALA A 74 4.11 -12.48 -11.39
C ALA A 74 3.80 -11.53 -10.24
N ILE A 75 4.68 -10.56 -9.99
CA ILE A 75 4.55 -9.55 -8.96
C ILE A 75 4.81 -8.17 -9.58
N VAL A 76 4.00 -7.19 -9.21
CA VAL A 76 4.26 -5.76 -9.48
C VAL A 76 4.34 -5.04 -8.14
N ALA A 77 5.31 -4.13 -8.00
CA ALA A 77 5.46 -3.31 -6.82
C ALA A 77 5.62 -1.83 -7.17
N GLY A 78 5.09 -0.96 -6.32
CA GLY A 78 5.11 0.49 -6.47
C GLY A 78 5.52 1.16 -5.17
N MET A 79 6.17 2.31 -5.27
CA MET A 79 6.51 3.15 -4.13
C MET A 79 6.20 4.61 -4.45
N MET A 80 5.50 5.26 -3.54
CA MET A 80 5.20 6.68 -3.57
C MET A 80 5.74 7.32 -2.30
N ASP A 81 6.56 8.35 -2.48
CA ASP A 81 6.87 9.30 -1.43
C ASP A 81 5.83 10.42 -1.51
N TYR A 82 4.87 10.38 -0.59
CA TYR A 82 3.76 11.34 -0.58
C TYR A 82 4.19 12.69 0.01
N GLY A 83 5.37 12.77 0.63
CA GLY A 83 5.98 13.99 1.14
C GLY A 83 5.63 14.30 2.60
N LEU A 84 6.08 15.48 3.01
CA LEU A 84 5.88 16.01 4.36
C LEU A 84 4.53 16.70 4.49
N TRP A 85 3.86 16.48 5.62
CA TRP A 85 2.60 17.08 5.97
C TRP A 85 2.67 17.63 7.39
N SER A 86 2.20 18.85 7.59
CA SER A 86 2.18 19.51 8.90
C SER A 86 0.78 19.98 9.23
N LYS A 87 0.34 19.67 10.45
CA LYS A 87 -0.96 20.09 11.00
C LYS A 87 -0.79 21.36 11.81
N THR A 88 -1.52 22.40 11.45
CA THR A 88 -1.52 23.69 12.15
C THR A 88 -2.31 23.62 13.47
N THR A 89 -2.21 24.65 14.31
CA THR A 89 -3.05 24.80 15.53
C THR A 89 -4.55 24.77 15.23
N ASN A 90 -4.95 25.17 14.02
CA ASN A 90 -6.34 25.24 13.59
C ASN A 90 -6.83 23.88 13.02
N GLY A 91 -5.94 22.88 12.96
CA GLY A 91 -6.25 21.54 12.47
C GLY A 91 -6.08 21.35 10.95
N GLU A 92 -5.74 22.40 10.20
CA GLU A 92 -5.50 22.33 8.76
C GLU A 92 -4.15 21.67 8.45
N TRP A 93 -4.13 20.85 7.40
CA TRP A 93 -2.92 20.18 6.90
C TRP A 93 -2.27 20.96 5.76
N GLN A 94 -0.95 21.11 5.82
CA GLN A 94 -0.13 21.71 4.77
C GLN A 94 0.94 20.73 4.30
N ASN A 95 1.11 20.57 3.00
CA ASN A 95 2.11 19.71 2.37
C ASN A 95 3.51 20.37 2.44
N LYS A 96 4.04 20.51 3.65
CA LYS A 96 5.32 21.11 4.03
C LYS A 96 5.82 20.49 5.33
N GLY A 97 7.13 20.60 5.56
CA GLY A 97 7.76 20.24 6.84
C GLY A 97 7.38 21.21 7.96
N ARG A 98 7.49 20.74 9.20
CA ARG A 98 7.16 21.53 10.41
C ARG A 98 8.05 22.76 10.56
N ASP A 99 9.28 22.69 10.07
CA ASP A 99 10.24 23.79 10.00
C ASP A 99 9.76 24.95 9.11
N GLU A 100 8.87 24.67 8.15
CA GLU A 100 8.30 25.66 7.23
C GLU A 100 6.89 26.12 7.62
N VAL A 101 6.28 25.53 8.64
CA VAL A 101 4.90 25.80 9.06
C VAL A 101 4.89 26.34 10.49
N PRO A 102 4.94 27.67 10.67
CA PRO A 102 4.86 28.30 11.99
C PRO A 102 3.62 27.85 12.76
N GLY A 103 3.82 27.38 14.00
CA GLY A 103 2.73 26.88 14.83
C GLY A 103 2.24 25.47 14.48
N ALA A 104 2.98 24.69 13.68
CA ALA A 104 2.66 23.28 13.47
C ALA A 104 2.69 22.48 14.78
N THR A 105 1.53 21.90 15.13
CA THR A 105 1.37 21.08 16.33
C THR A 105 1.84 19.64 16.11
N PHE A 106 1.82 19.20 14.87
CA PHE A 106 2.23 17.87 14.45
C PHE A 106 2.73 17.91 13.00
N GLY A 107 3.56 16.94 12.61
CA GLY A 107 3.88 16.70 11.22
C GLY A 107 4.43 15.30 10.98
N GLU A 108 4.32 14.84 9.74
CA GLU A 108 4.64 13.49 9.32
C GLU A 108 5.26 13.48 7.93
N HIS A 109 6.10 12.48 7.65
CA HIS A 109 6.51 12.13 6.29
C HIS A 109 5.81 10.84 5.90
N THR A 110 4.94 10.90 4.89
CA THR A 110 4.13 9.75 4.49
C THR A 110 4.75 9.01 3.30
N PHE A 111 4.96 7.70 3.46
CA PHE A 111 5.41 6.81 2.41
C PHE A 111 4.35 5.74 2.13
N LYS A 112 4.08 5.49 0.86
CA LYS A 112 3.06 4.53 0.42
C LYS A 112 3.69 3.47 -0.48
N TYR A 113 3.37 2.23 -0.22
CA TYR A 113 3.93 1.04 -0.88
C TYR A 113 2.76 0.20 -1.40
N ALA A 114 2.92 -0.39 -2.57
CA ALA A 114 1.91 -1.28 -3.16
C ALA A 114 2.60 -2.50 -3.72
N VAL A 115 2.07 -3.68 -3.42
CA VAL A 115 2.48 -4.94 -4.01
C VAL A 115 1.25 -5.65 -4.54
N HIS A 116 1.34 -6.17 -5.75
CA HIS A 116 0.27 -6.91 -6.40
C HIS A 116 0.76 -8.26 -6.90
N LEU A 117 -0.02 -9.31 -6.60
CA LEU A 117 0.16 -10.63 -7.18
C LEU A 117 -0.66 -10.72 -8.46
N CYS A 118 0.01 -10.71 -9.61
CA CYS A 118 -0.63 -10.85 -10.93
C CYS A 118 -1.13 -12.27 -11.20
N ARG A 119 -0.67 -13.25 -10.41
CA ARG A 119 -1.07 -14.65 -10.44
C ARG A 119 -0.94 -15.25 -9.03
N PRO A 120 -1.54 -16.43 -8.76
CA PRO A 120 -1.37 -17.11 -7.48
C PRO A 120 0.10 -17.30 -7.13
N LEU A 121 0.45 -17.08 -5.87
CA LEU A 121 1.81 -17.28 -5.37
C LEU A 121 2.21 -18.76 -5.52
N ASN A 122 3.37 -19.02 -6.12
CA ASN A 122 3.96 -20.35 -6.23
C ASN A 122 5.34 -20.35 -5.57
N GLY A 123 5.37 -20.36 -4.24
CA GLY A 123 6.60 -20.27 -3.45
C GLY A 123 6.54 -19.21 -2.36
N VAL A 124 7.70 -18.86 -1.81
CA VAL A 124 7.79 -17.83 -0.77
C VAL A 124 7.88 -16.46 -1.43
N MET A 125 7.07 -15.52 -0.95
CA MET A 125 7.13 -14.12 -1.39
C MET A 125 8.51 -13.52 -1.04
N PRO A 126 9.26 -12.98 -2.02
CA PRO A 126 10.56 -12.38 -1.76
C PRO A 126 10.43 -11.03 -1.04
N VAL A 127 11.49 -10.62 -0.35
CA VAL A 127 11.66 -9.23 0.10
C VAL A 127 11.98 -8.38 -1.13
N LEU A 128 11.16 -7.36 -1.39
CA LEU A 128 11.25 -6.56 -2.61
C LEU A 128 12.06 -5.29 -2.36
N PRO A 129 13.09 -5.02 -3.20
CA PRO A 129 13.79 -3.73 -3.18
C PRO A 129 12.83 -2.54 -3.27
N GLY A 130 13.09 -1.49 -2.49
CA GLY A 130 12.28 -0.27 -2.48
C GLY A 130 10.95 -0.37 -1.70
N GLN A 131 10.60 -1.55 -1.17
CA GLN A 131 9.46 -1.73 -0.27
C GLN A 131 9.96 -1.75 1.19
N LYS A 132 10.16 -0.57 1.79
CA LYS A 132 10.60 -0.51 3.20
C LYS A 132 9.58 -1.15 4.13
N LEU A 133 8.30 -0.83 3.96
CA LEU A 133 7.21 -1.57 4.56
C LEU A 133 6.64 -2.52 3.52
N GLN A 134 6.58 -3.81 3.83
CA GLN A 134 6.08 -4.84 2.92
C GLN A 134 5.20 -5.84 3.67
N ILE A 135 4.06 -6.21 3.08
CA ILE A 135 3.23 -7.32 3.54
C ILE A 135 3.61 -8.55 2.71
N VAL A 136 3.96 -9.66 3.37
CA VAL A 136 4.27 -10.93 2.71
C VAL A 136 3.36 -12.04 3.25
N PRO A 137 2.71 -12.86 2.40
CA PRO A 137 2.08 -14.09 2.84
C PRO A 137 3.12 -15.03 3.49
N VAL A 138 2.78 -15.67 4.61
CA VAL A 138 3.69 -16.63 5.27
C VAL A 138 3.67 -17.99 4.56
N GLY A 139 2.53 -18.37 3.99
CA GLY A 139 2.37 -19.61 3.23
C GLY A 139 2.99 -19.55 1.83
N LYS A 140 3.24 -20.73 1.24
CA LYS A 140 3.70 -20.85 -0.16
C LYS A 140 2.57 -20.78 -1.19
N GLN A 141 1.33 -20.86 -0.72
CA GLN A 141 0.10 -20.81 -1.51
C GLN A 141 -0.85 -19.81 -0.86
N MET A 142 -1.53 -19.04 -1.70
CA MET A 142 -2.59 -18.14 -1.26
C MET A 142 -3.88 -18.95 -1.04
N PRO A 143 -4.74 -18.52 -0.10
CA PRO A 143 -6.12 -18.99 -0.03
C PRO A 143 -6.82 -18.82 -1.38
N ASP A 144 -7.77 -19.68 -1.70
CA ASP A 144 -8.55 -19.67 -2.95
C ASP A 144 -10.01 -19.28 -2.76
N GLN A 145 -10.47 -19.22 -1.50
CA GLN A 145 -11.84 -18.89 -1.15
C GLN A 145 -11.93 -17.77 -0.12
N MET A 146 -12.96 -16.94 -0.27
CA MET A 146 -13.38 -15.99 0.74
C MET A 146 -13.61 -16.68 2.10
N GLY A 147 -13.22 -15.99 3.18
CA GLY A 147 -13.40 -16.47 4.56
C GLY A 147 -12.29 -17.37 5.09
N GLN A 148 -11.46 -17.95 4.21
CA GLN A 148 -10.27 -18.71 4.61
C GLN A 148 -9.26 -17.80 5.35
N ALA A 149 -8.46 -18.41 6.21
CA ALA A 149 -7.42 -17.72 6.95
C ALA A 149 -6.21 -17.41 6.05
N LEU A 150 -5.73 -16.17 6.11
CA LEU A 150 -4.49 -15.73 5.50
C LEU A 150 -3.57 -15.22 6.61
N THR A 151 -2.45 -15.91 6.81
CA THR A 151 -1.39 -15.40 7.70
C THR A 151 -0.42 -14.58 6.88
N VAL A 152 -0.28 -13.31 7.23
CA VAL A 152 0.69 -12.39 6.64
C VAL A 152 1.76 -12.06 7.67
N ARG A 153 2.93 -11.69 7.18
CA ARG A 153 4.00 -11.07 7.94
C ARG A 153 4.24 -9.67 7.40
N VAL A 154 4.33 -8.69 8.28
CA VAL A 154 4.75 -7.33 7.92
C VAL A 154 6.24 -7.20 8.16
N LEU A 155 6.95 -6.72 7.15
CA LEU A 155 8.38 -6.46 7.18
C LEU A 155 8.61 -4.95 7.16
N TYR A 156 9.53 -4.47 8.00
CA TYR A 156 10.10 -3.13 7.95
C TYR A 156 11.61 -3.24 7.69
N ASP A 157 12.09 -2.60 6.63
CA ASP A 157 13.47 -2.73 6.10
C ASP A 157 13.88 -4.21 5.96
N GLY A 158 12.97 -5.02 5.42
CA GLY A 158 13.17 -6.45 5.17
C GLY A 158 13.16 -7.35 6.41
N LYS A 159 12.92 -6.80 7.61
CA LYS A 159 12.85 -7.56 8.88
C LYS A 159 11.44 -7.59 9.44
N PRO A 160 11.01 -8.68 10.09
CA PRO A 160 9.68 -8.73 10.70
C PRO A 160 9.50 -7.62 11.74
N VAL A 161 8.35 -6.94 11.71
CA VAL A 161 8.03 -5.84 12.63
C VAL A 161 6.76 -6.13 13.42
N ALA A 162 6.85 -6.00 14.75
CA ALA A 162 5.72 -6.14 15.65
C ALA A 162 4.92 -4.84 15.75
N GLY A 163 3.62 -4.95 16.04
CA GLY A 163 2.76 -3.80 16.30
C GLY A 163 2.26 -3.05 15.06
N ALA A 164 2.70 -3.41 13.85
CA ALA A 164 2.12 -2.91 12.60
C ALA A 164 0.62 -3.23 12.56
N GLU A 165 -0.17 -2.23 12.16
CA GLU A 165 -1.63 -2.29 12.12
C GLU A 165 -2.10 -2.78 10.75
N VAL A 166 -2.79 -3.92 10.72
CA VAL A 166 -3.21 -4.60 9.49
C VAL A 166 -4.73 -4.64 9.40
N GLN A 167 -5.26 -4.13 8.30
CA GLN A 167 -6.69 -4.21 7.96
C GLN A 167 -6.87 -5.12 6.73
N PRO A 168 -7.85 -6.03 6.75
CA PRO A 168 -7.97 -7.05 5.71
C PRO A 168 -8.65 -6.56 4.42
N ASP A 169 -9.34 -5.42 4.44
CA ASP A 169 -10.02 -4.88 3.27
C ASP A 169 -10.00 -3.35 3.24
N PHE A 170 -9.05 -2.81 2.48
CA PHE A 170 -8.87 -1.37 2.33
C PHE A 170 -9.87 -0.71 1.37
N VAL A 171 -10.63 -1.50 0.60
CA VAL A 171 -11.54 -1.01 -0.45
C VAL A 171 -12.99 -1.03 0.00
N ASN A 172 -13.43 -2.08 0.70
CA ASN A 172 -14.84 -2.19 1.11
C ASN A 172 -15.06 -1.93 2.60
N ASP A 173 -13.99 -1.92 3.41
CA ASP A 173 -14.08 -1.74 4.87
C ASP A 173 -12.87 -0.96 5.42
N PRO A 174 -12.60 0.26 4.89
CA PRO A 174 -11.42 1.06 5.27
C PRO A 174 -11.43 1.49 6.75
N ASP A 175 -12.59 1.48 7.41
CA ASP A 175 -12.74 1.80 8.83
C ASP A 175 -12.68 0.56 9.75
N SER A 176 -12.42 -0.63 9.18
CA SER A 176 -12.30 -1.87 9.97
C SER A 176 -11.24 -1.73 11.05
N LYS A 177 -11.54 -2.23 12.25
CA LYS A 177 -10.57 -2.19 13.36
C LYS A 177 -9.30 -2.97 12.96
N PRO A 178 -8.11 -2.35 13.00
CA PRO A 178 -6.89 -3.04 12.63
C PRO A 178 -6.53 -4.14 13.63
N LEU A 179 -5.94 -5.21 13.11
CA LEU A 179 -5.26 -6.24 13.89
C LEU A 179 -3.79 -5.86 14.00
N LYS A 180 -3.11 -6.22 15.09
CA LYS A 180 -1.68 -5.93 15.25
C LYS A 180 -0.83 -7.17 15.02
N THR A 181 0.29 -6.98 14.36
CA THR A 181 1.30 -8.02 14.20
C THR A 181 1.96 -8.38 15.54
N GLY A 182 2.22 -9.67 15.73
CA GLY A 182 2.94 -10.21 16.89
C GLY A 182 4.46 -9.98 16.82
N ALA A 183 5.19 -10.54 17.78
CA ALA A 183 6.63 -10.35 17.93
C ALA A 183 7.46 -10.82 16.70
N ASP A 184 6.97 -11.82 15.96
CA ASP A 184 7.59 -12.31 14.73
C ASP A 184 7.07 -11.62 13.46
N GLY A 185 6.37 -10.48 13.64
CA GLY A 185 5.75 -9.68 12.61
C GLY A 185 4.53 -10.29 11.94
N THR A 186 3.97 -11.39 12.46
CA THR A 186 2.82 -12.06 11.84
C THR A 186 1.47 -11.64 12.41
N VAL A 187 0.45 -11.72 11.57
CA VAL A 187 -0.96 -11.64 11.96
C VAL A 187 -1.79 -12.51 11.02
N THR A 188 -2.82 -13.16 11.55
CA THR A 188 -3.78 -13.93 10.75
C THR A 188 -5.05 -13.12 10.56
N ILE A 189 -5.42 -12.92 9.30
CA ILE A 189 -6.65 -12.27 8.87
C ILE A 189 -7.56 -13.28 8.15
N LYS A 190 -8.83 -12.93 7.95
CA LYS A 190 -9.71 -13.66 7.04
C LYS A 190 -9.69 -12.98 5.68
N VAL A 191 -9.62 -13.76 4.60
CA VAL A 191 -9.81 -13.25 3.24
C VAL A 191 -11.23 -12.72 3.10
N ARG A 192 -11.37 -11.49 2.62
CA ARG A 192 -12.65 -10.74 2.70
C ARG A 192 -13.50 -10.87 1.46
N ASN A 193 -12.89 -11.11 0.29
CA ASN A 193 -13.60 -11.07 -0.99
C ASN A 193 -13.29 -12.29 -1.88
N GLN A 194 -14.31 -12.79 -2.57
CA GLN A 194 -14.13 -13.65 -3.74
C GLN A 194 -13.97 -12.73 -4.97
N GLY A 195 -12.72 -12.35 -5.27
CA GLY A 195 -12.41 -11.29 -6.23
C GLY A 195 -11.22 -10.48 -5.73
N LEU A 196 -11.25 -9.16 -5.94
CA LEU A 196 -10.18 -8.25 -5.49
C LEU A 196 -10.10 -8.22 -3.95
N ASN A 197 -8.92 -8.49 -3.43
CA ASN A 197 -8.56 -8.28 -2.04
C ASN A 197 -7.43 -7.24 -2.00
N VAL A 198 -7.54 -6.27 -1.09
CA VAL A 198 -6.50 -5.27 -0.82
C VAL A 198 -6.29 -5.22 0.69
N VAL A 199 -5.25 -5.87 1.16
CA VAL A 199 -4.83 -5.82 2.57
C VAL A 199 -3.93 -4.61 2.73
N VAL A 200 -4.12 -3.84 3.80
CA VAL A 200 -3.27 -2.69 4.13
C VAL A 200 -2.58 -2.89 5.47
N ALA A 201 -1.34 -2.43 5.58
CA ALA A 201 -0.58 -2.35 6.81
C ALA A 201 -0.09 -0.91 7.00
N THR A 202 -0.25 -0.38 8.21
CA THR A 202 0.28 0.92 8.62
C THR A 202 1.30 0.73 9.73
N LEU A 203 2.40 1.47 9.67
CA LEU A 203 3.45 1.50 10.68
C LEU A 203 4.00 2.92 10.80
N ASP A 204 3.90 3.49 11.99
CA ASP A 204 4.57 4.73 12.36
C ASP A 204 5.97 4.44 12.92
N THR A 205 6.94 5.24 12.52
CA THR A 205 8.34 5.10 12.97
C THR A 205 8.92 6.46 13.37
N PRO A 206 10.03 6.50 14.14
CA PRO A 206 10.76 7.74 14.37
C PRO A 206 11.09 8.45 13.05
N PRO A 207 11.02 9.78 13.01
CA PRO A 207 11.14 10.53 11.77
C PRO A 207 12.56 10.42 11.21
N SER A 208 12.67 10.20 9.90
CA SER A 208 13.96 10.26 9.22
C SER A 208 14.54 11.67 9.17
N GLU A 209 13.68 12.70 9.19
CA GLU A 209 14.02 14.12 9.29
C GLU A 209 13.37 14.76 10.55
N PRO A 210 13.95 14.60 11.76
CA PRO A 210 13.31 15.06 13.01
C PRO A 210 13.04 16.57 13.10
N ALA A 211 13.75 17.38 12.31
CA ALA A 211 13.50 18.82 12.21
C ALA A 211 12.20 19.13 11.45
N LYS A 212 11.76 18.24 10.56
CA LYS A 212 10.64 18.43 9.64
C LYS A 212 9.39 17.65 10.01
N ALA A 213 9.53 16.56 10.77
CA ALA A 213 8.42 15.68 11.14
C ALA A 213 8.55 15.15 12.57
N ASN A 214 7.42 14.78 13.15
CA ASN A 214 7.34 14.03 14.41
C ASN A 214 7.50 12.52 14.19
N GLN A 215 7.10 12.02 13.02
CA GLN A 215 7.16 10.61 12.65
C GLN A 215 7.21 10.42 11.13
N ASP A 216 7.63 9.24 10.70
CA ASP A 216 7.41 8.76 9.35
C ASP A 216 6.24 7.76 9.39
N GLU A 217 5.18 8.02 8.61
CA GLU A 217 4.07 7.08 8.41
C GLU A 217 4.40 6.20 7.19
N HIS A 218 4.37 4.89 7.37
CA HIS A 218 4.48 3.93 6.28
C HIS A 218 3.16 3.20 6.08
N LYS A 219 2.63 3.21 4.86
CA LYS A 219 1.42 2.48 4.48
C LYS A 219 1.71 1.54 3.32
N ALA A 220 1.56 0.24 3.52
CA ALA A 220 1.82 -0.79 2.51
C ALA A 220 0.55 -1.54 2.17
N THR A 221 0.33 -1.84 0.89
CA THR A 221 -0.77 -2.70 0.45
C THR A 221 -0.27 -3.98 -0.22
N LEU A 222 -1.00 -5.06 -0.01
CA LEU A 222 -0.89 -6.30 -0.77
C LEU A 222 -2.24 -6.55 -1.44
N SER A 223 -2.26 -6.52 -2.78
CA SER A 223 -3.46 -6.84 -3.55
C SER A 223 -3.31 -8.13 -4.35
N PHE A 224 -4.40 -8.89 -4.43
CA PHE A 224 -4.51 -10.12 -5.19
C PHE A 224 -5.97 -10.37 -5.56
N VAL A 225 -6.20 -11.24 -6.54
CA VAL A 225 -7.56 -11.57 -6.99
C VAL A 225 -7.80 -13.06 -6.80
N LEU A 226 -8.89 -13.41 -6.11
CA LEU A 226 -9.42 -14.77 -6.13
C LEU A 226 -10.33 -14.95 -7.34
N GLN A 227 -10.24 -16.11 -7.99
CA GLN A 227 -11.10 -16.44 -9.13
C GLN A 227 -12.56 -16.42 -8.71
N HIS A 228 -13.47 -15.98 -9.58
CA HIS A 228 -14.90 -16.11 -9.32
C HIS A 228 -15.26 -17.60 -9.19
N LEU A 229 -16.19 -17.93 -8.30
CA LEU A 229 -16.68 -19.29 -8.20
C LEU A 229 -17.40 -19.67 -9.51
N PRO A 230 -17.38 -20.94 -9.94
CA PRO A 230 -18.18 -21.37 -11.07
C PRO A 230 -19.65 -20.96 -10.90
N GLU A 231 -20.28 -20.56 -12.00
CA GLU A 231 -21.73 -20.29 -12.06
C GLU A 231 -22.57 -21.57 -11.90
#